data_AF-A0A7S0FL81-F1
#
_entry.id   AF-A0A7S0FL81-F1
#
_cell.length_a   1.000
_cell.length_b   1.000
_cell.length_c   1.000
_cell.angle_alpha   90.00
_cell.angle_beta   90.00
_cell.angle_gamma   90.00
#
_symmetry.space_group_name_H-M   'P 1'
#
loop_
_entity.id
_entity.type
_entity.pdbx_description
1 polymer ?
#
loop_
_entity_poly.entity_id
_entity_poly.type
_entity_poly.pdbx_seq_one_letter_code
_entity_poly.pdbx_strand_id
1 'polypeptide(L)'
;FVEDLPMWGYIGDVSDEDVLLGEVEGSKTYLFPHLHFKIGTNNGNIVSATVTTDSDRRVDITNSHKPTEVQFSYSVDWVWEKDMPWKMRMSRYHDSRFLPNSFEIHWLSIINSFVLVLLLTAFLTIILMRVLKNDFSRYMELDEETMEEEESGWKLIHGDVFRFPENSSLFCAC
;
A
#
# COMPACT_ATOMS: atom_id res chain seq x y z
N PHE A 1 21.14 22.18 14.00
CA PHE A 1 21.44 22.69 12.65
C PHE A 1 22.74 23.47 12.71
N VAL A 2 23.62 23.30 11.72
CA VAL A 2 24.87 24.07 11.56
C VAL A 2 24.83 24.69 10.17
N GLU A 3 24.71 26.02 10.06
CA GLU A 3 24.56 26.73 8.78
C GLU A 3 23.52 26.09 7.84
N ASP A 4 22.32 25.87 8.37
CA ASP A 4 21.17 25.21 7.71
C ASP A 4 21.34 23.70 7.40
N LEU A 5 22.50 23.11 7.69
CA LEU A 5 22.69 21.67 7.55
C LEU A 5 21.95 20.93 8.69
N PRO A 6 21.06 19.99 8.35
CA PRO A 6 20.40 19.17 9.34
C PRO A 6 21.41 18.20 9.95
N MET A 7 21.47 18.15 11.27
CA MET A 7 22.29 17.19 12.00
C MET A 7 21.37 16.29 12.81
N TRP A 8 21.60 14.99 12.69
CA TRP A 8 20.91 13.95 13.42
C TRP A 8 21.99 13.15 14.14
N GLY A 9 21.78 12.90 15.43
CA GLY A 9 22.69 12.16 16.28
C GLY A 9 21.89 11.24 17.17
N TYR A 10 22.41 10.03 17.38
CA TYR A 10 21.75 9.00 18.16
C TYR A 10 22.08 9.17 19.65
N ILE A 11 21.07 9.41 20.49
CA ILE A 11 21.28 9.83 21.89
C ILE A 11 21.22 8.63 22.87
N GLY A 12 20.54 7.55 22.51
CA GLY A 12 20.37 6.40 23.38
C GLY A 12 19.71 5.22 22.67
N ASP A 13 19.86 4.04 23.24
CA ASP A 13 19.28 2.79 22.75
C ASP A 13 18.44 2.13 23.84
N VAL A 14 17.41 1.40 23.43
CA VAL A 14 16.58 0.57 24.30
C VAL A 14 16.71 -0.86 23.79
N SER A 15 17.43 -1.69 24.53
CA SER A 15 17.59 -3.09 24.18
C SER A 15 16.46 -3.90 24.81
N ASP A 16 15.53 -4.37 23.97
CA ASP A 16 14.51 -5.35 24.34
C ASP A 16 15.06 -6.76 24.11
N GLU A 17 16.01 -7.20 24.94
CA GLU A 17 16.66 -8.51 24.77
C GLU A 17 15.76 -9.72 25.11
N ASP A 18 14.61 -9.54 25.77
CA ASP A 18 13.90 -10.68 26.41
C ASP A 18 12.48 -11.00 25.90
N VAL A 19 12.09 -10.58 24.70
CA VAL A 19 10.74 -10.94 24.17
C VAL A 19 10.63 -12.43 23.77
N LEU A 20 11.75 -13.13 23.54
CA LEU A 20 11.74 -14.53 23.08
C LEU A 20 11.85 -15.59 24.19
N LEU A 21 12.29 -15.24 25.41
CA LEU A 21 12.50 -16.21 26.50
C LEU A 21 11.52 -16.09 27.67
N GLY A 22 10.53 -15.19 27.57
CA GLY A 22 9.45 -15.11 28.57
C GLY A 22 9.90 -14.58 29.94
N GLU A 23 11.09 -13.98 30.03
CA GLU A 23 11.60 -13.34 31.23
C GLU A 23 11.27 -11.84 31.16
N VAL A 24 10.35 -11.40 32.01
CA VAL A 24 9.88 -10.01 32.07
C VAL A 24 10.86 -9.18 32.92
N GLU A 25 12.15 -9.21 32.58
CA GLU A 25 13.15 -8.34 33.21
C GLU A 25 13.49 -7.16 32.29
N GLY A 26 12.60 -6.17 32.31
CA GLY A 26 12.86 -4.75 32.06
C GLY A 26 13.73 -4.37 30.86
N SER A 27 13.13 -3.72 29.86
CA SER A 27 13.83 -3.01 28.77
C SER A 27 15.02 -2.21 29.30
N LYS A 28 16.25 -2.60 28.94
CA LYS A 28 17.45 -1.87 29.36
C LYS A 28 17.62 -0.63 28.51
N THR A 29 17.75 0.51 29.16
CA THR A 29 17.87 1.81 28.49
C THR A 29 19.30 2.34 28.65
N TYR A 30 19.96 2.58 27.54
CA TYR A 30 21.31 3.11 27.47
C TYR A 30 21.32 4.53 26.89
N LEU A 31 22.16 5.38 27.46
CA LEU A 31 22.37 6.76 27.03
C LEU A 31 23.81 6.93 26.53
N PHE A 32 24.01 7.63 25.42
CA PHE A 32 25.34 7.94 24.88
C PHE A 32 25.69 9.41 25.20
N PRO A 33 26.49 9.67 26.24
CA PRO A 33 26.78 11.03 26.69
C PRO A 33 27.85 11.75 25.87
N HIS A 34 28.61 11.03 25.05
CA HIS A 34 29.68 11.61 24.24
C HIS A 34 29.22 11.85 22.80
N LEU A 35 29.16 13.12 22.40
CA LEU A 35 28.82 13.55 21.04
C LEU A 35 30.08 13.94 20.27
N HIS A 36 30.34 13.25 19.16
CA HIS A 36 31.47 13.53 18.30
C HIS A 36 30.99 14.21 17.01
N PHE A 37 31.32 15.49 16.88
CA PHE A 37 30.98 16.31 15.73
C PHE A 37 32.09 16.23 14.68
N LYS A 38 31.74 15.86 13.45
CA LYS A 38 32.63 15.94 12.28
C LYS A 38 32.13 17.04 11.36
N ILE A 39 32.95 18.07 11.15
CA ILE A 39 32.62 19.23 10.34
C ILE A 39 33.56 19.27 9.14
N GLY A 40 33.00 19.09 7.95
CA GLY A 40 33.71 19.20 6.68
C GLY A 40 33.70 20.63 6.17
N THR A 41 34.89 21.14 5.83
CA THR A 41 35.07 22.48 5.27
C THR A 41 35.63 22.42 3.86
N ASN A 42 35.16 23.30 2.98
CA ASN A 42 35.71 23.52 1.65
C ASN A 42 35.85 25.02 1.38
N ASN A 43 37.08 25.48 1.17
CA ASN A 43 37.42 26.88 0.86
C ASN A 43 36.74 27.89 1.80
N GLY A 44 36.71 27.59 3.11
CA GLY A 44 36.12 28.45 4.14
C GLY A 44 34.61 28.27 4.38
N ASN A 45 33.93 27.41 3.62
CA ASN A 45 32.51 27.12 3.78
C ASN A 45 32.26 25.72 4.38
N ILE A 46 31.24 25.58 5.22
CA ILE A 46 30.85 24.29 5.84
C ILE A 46 30.03 23.43 4.85
N VAL A 47 30.65 22.37 4.34
CA VAL A 47 30.02 21.49 3.34
C VAL A 47 29.42 20.23 3.92
N SER A 48 29.87 19.79 5.09
CA SER A 48 29.30 18.63 5.77
C SER A 48 29.31 18.83 7.29
N ALA A 49 28.30 18.30 7.94
CA ALA A 49 28.17 18.29 9.39
C ALA A 49 27.50 16.98 9.80
N THR A 50 28.22 16.14 10.55
CA THR A 50 27.74 14.84 11.00
C THR A 50 28.02 14.68 12.48
N VAL A 51 27.07 14.08 13.19
CA VAL A 51 27.21 13.77 14.62
C VAL A 51 27.25 12.26 14.77
N THR A 52 28.32 11.77 15.37
CA THR A 52 28.49 10.37 15.73
C THR A 52 28.51 10.26 17.24
N THR A 53 27.97 9.18 17.78
CA THR A 53 28.04 8.89 19.20
C THR A 53 28.91 7.67 19.44
N ASP A 54 29.61 7.68 20.57
CA ASP A 54 30.52 6.62 20.95
C ASP A 54 29.76 5.56 21.76
N SER A 55 29.61 4.36 21.18
CA SER A 55 28.87 3.26 21.80
C SER A 55 29.56 2.67 23.02
N ASP A 56 30.88 2.85 23.13
CA ASP A 56 31.69 2.28 24.21
C ASP A 56 31.55 3.08 25.51
N ARG A 57 31.13 4.35 25.40
CA ARG A 57 30.93 5.27 26.54
C ARG A 57 29.48 5.33 27.02
N ARG A 58 28.67 4.32 26.69
CA ARG A 58 27.25 4.27 27.07
C ARG A 58 27.06 4.18 28.59
N VAL A 59 26.02 4.83 29.07
CA VAL A 59 25.61 4.84 30.49
C VAL A 59 24.25 4.17 30.60
N ASP A 60 24.15 3.18 31.48
CA ASP A 60 22.89 2.51 31.78
C ASP A 60 22.01 3.43 32.67
N ILE A 61 20.81 3.76 32.18
CA ILE A 61 19.81 4.57 32.86
C ILE A 61 18.50 3.81 33.11
N THR A 62 18.55 2.48 33.09
CA THR A 62 17.38 1.60 33.25
C THR A 62 16.66 1.84 34.58
N ASN A 63 17.38 2.21 35.64
CA ASN A 63 16.80 2.41 36.97
C ASN A 63 16.24 3.83 37.15
N SER A 64 14.92 3.97 37.04
CA SER A 64 14.22 5.26 37.25
C SER A 64 14.19 5.75 38.70
N HIS A 65 14.54 4.91 39.69
CA HIS A 65 14.48 5.26 41.12
C HIS A 65 15.81 5.81 41.64
N LYS A 66 16.90 5.66 40.89
CA LYS A 66 18.22 6.18 41.27
C LYS A 66 18.59 7.34 40.33
N PRO A 67 18.68 8.59 40.84
CA PRO A 67 19.17 9.69 40.02
C PRO A 67 20.60 9.39 39.60
N THR A 68 20.81 9.23 38.28
CA THR A 68 22.12 8.98 37.69
C THR A 68 22.64 10.29 37.11
N GLU A 69 23.71 10.81 37.68
CA GLU A 69 24.36 12.01 37.16
C GLU A 69 25.19 11.64 35.94
N VAL A 70 24.82 12.17 34.77
CA VAL A 70 25.48 11.90 33.51
C VAL A 70 26.21 13.15 33.05
N GLN A 71 27.54 13.05 32.89
CA GLN A 71 28.34 14.13 32.33
C GLN A 71 28.38 14.02 30.81
N PHE A 72 27.74 14.97 30.15
CA PHE A 72 27.81 15.11 28.70
C PHE A 72 29.15 15.70 28.30
N SER A 73 29.74 15.11 27.26
CA SER A 73 30.98 15.60 26.68
C SER A 73 30.86 15.64 25.17
N TYR A 74 31.62 16.53 24.54
CA TYR A 74 31.64 16.62 23.09
C TYR A 74 33.06 16.71 22.57
N SER A 75 33.25 16.25 21.34
CA SER A 75 34.48 16.37 20.56
C SER A 75 34.14 16.94 19.20
N VAL A 76 35.05 17.72 18.62
CA VAL A 76 34.85 18.36 17.31
C VAL A 76 36.08 18.14 16.45
N ASP A 77 35.87 17.47 15.33
CA ASP A 77 36.89 17.25 14.31
C ASP A 77 36.56 18.06 13.06
N TRP A 78 37.56 18.81 12.59
CA TRP A 78 37.49 19.59 11.37
C TRP A 78 38.22 18.85 10.25
N VAL A 79 37.48 18.49 9.21
CA VAL A 79 38.01 17.78 8.04
C VAL A 79 37.94 18.68 6.83
N TRP A 80 38.96 18.64 5.98
CA TRP A 80 38.96 19.36 4.72
C TRP A 80 38.42 18.47 3.59
N GLU A 81 37.27 18.84 3.03
CA GLU A 81 36.60 18.08 1.96
C GLU A 81 36.71 18.85 0.62
N LYS A 82 37.75 18.56 -0.16
CA LYS A 82 37.98 19.24 -1.46
C LYS A 82 36.94 18.88 -2.51
N ASP A 83 36.47 17.64 -2.50
CA ASP A 83 35.65 17.06 -3.57
C ASP A 83 34.17 17.49 -3.50
N MET A 84 33.74 18.07 -2.39
CA MET A 84 32.36 18.50 -2.19
C MET A 84 32.22 20.02 -2.35
N PRO A 85 31.72 20.53 -3.49
CA PRO A 85 31.44 21.95 -3.63
C PRO A 85 30.24 22.37 -2.76
N TRP A 86 30.29 23.58 -2.21
CA TRP A 86 29.23 24.13 -1.35
C TRP A 86 27.82 24.02 -1.94
N LYS A 87 27.66 24.22 -3.25
CA LYS A 87 26.35 24.13 -3.93
C LYS A 87 25.71 22.74 -3.84
N MET A 88 26.53 21.68 -3.76
CA MET A 88 26.05 20.30 -3.71
C MET A 88 25.99 19.75 -2.29
N ARG A 89 26.26 20.55 -1.25
CA ARG A 89 26.30 20.09 0.15
C ARG A 89 25.04 19.37 0.61
N MET A 90 23.87 19.77 0.09
CA MET A 90 22.59 19.17 0.46
C MET A 90 22.36 17.78 -0.15
N SER A 91 23.05 17.44 -1.25
CA SER A 91 22.88 16.14 -1.93
C SER A 91 23.11 14.95 -0.99
N ARG A 92 24.14 15.04 -0.13
CA ARG A 92 24.46 14.02 0.89
C ARG A 92 23.28 13.74 1.84
N TYR A 93 22.47 14.76 2.16
CA TYR A 93 21.35 14.64 3.10
C TYR A 93 20.03 14.31 2.42
N HIS A 94 19.95 14.39 1.10
CA HIS A 94 18.78 13.91 0.36
C HIS A 94 18.77 12.39 0.28
N ASP A 95 19.91 11.76 -0.02
CA ASP A 95 19.99 10.31 -0.16
C ASP A 95 19.77 9.56 1.17
N SER A 96 20.24 10.12 2.29
CA SER A 96 20.03 9.53 3.63
C SER A 96 18.58 9.61 4.13
N ARG A 97 17.72 10.41 3.48
CA ARG A 97 16.29 10.50 3.81
C ARG A 97 15.45 9.41 3.14
N PHE A 98 16.05 8.63 2.25
CA PHE A 98 15.35 7.61 1.47
C PHE A 98 15.46 6.20 2.07
N LEU A 99 15.45 6.05 3.41
CA LEU A 99 14.98 4.90 4.23
C LEU A 99 15.55 5.05 5.66
N PRO A 100 14.78 4.94 6.77
CA PRO A 100 13.98 3.75 7.13
C PRO A 100 12.60 4.04 7.77
N ASN A 101 11.70 3.03 7.79
CA ASN A 101 10.36 2.99 8.41
C ASN A 101 9.23 3.83 7.80
N SER A 102 9.41 5.10 7.43
CA SER A 102 8.28 5.93 6.97
C SER A 102 7.81 5.60 5.55
N PHE A 103 8.76 5.35 4.63
CA PHE A 103 8.43 4.95 3.26
C PHE A 103 7.71 3.60 3.24
N GLU A 104 8.16 2.67 4.08
CA GLU A 104 7.60 1.31 4.20
C GLU A 104 6.16 1.28 4.73
N ILE A 105 5.79 2.18 5.63
CA ILE A 105 4.43 2.21 6.19
C ILE A 105 3.42 2.77 5.16
N HIS A 106 3.79 3.80 4.40
CA HIS A 106 2.86 4.45 3.49
C HIS A 106 2.57 3.64 2.22
N TRP A 107 3.58 3.04 1.58
CA TRP A 107 3.34 2.25 0.35
C TRP A 107 2.51 0.97 0.61
N LEU A 108 2.62 0.36 1.79
CA LEU A 108 1.82 -0.81 2.18
C LEU A 108 0.31 -0.50 2.21
N SER A 109 -0.08 0.69 2.69
CA SER A 109 -1.49 1.10 2.69
C SER A 109 -2.05 1.37 1.28
N ILE A 110 -1.21 1.89 0.38
CA ILE A 110 -1.55 2.11 -1.04
C ILE A 110 -1.79 0.75 -1.73
N ILE A 111 -0.91 -0.22 -1.51
CA ILE A 111 -1.07 -1.57 -2.09
C ILE A 111 -2.29 -2.27 -1.51
N ASN A 112 -2.50 -2.18 -0.20
CA ASN A 112 -3.66 -2.80 0.44
C ASN A 112 -4.99 -2.29 -0.15
N SER A 113 -5.10 -0.97 -0.36
CA SER A 113 -6.27 -0.37 -1.01
C SER A 113 -6.41 -0.83 -2.46
N PHE A 114 -5.31 -0.90 -3.21
CA PHE A 114 -5.32 -1.36 -4.59
C PHE A 114 -5.80 -2.82 -4.72
N VAL A 115 -5.31 -3.71 -3.86
CA VAL A 115 -5.74 -5.12 -3.82
C VAL A 115 -7.24 -5.23 -3.50
N LEU A 116 -7.73 -4.46 -2.53
CA LEU A 116 -9.16 -4.45 -2.17
C LEU A 116 -10.03 -4.03 -3.37
N VAL A 117 -9.64 -2.97 -4.08
CA VAL A 117 -10.38 -2.50 -5.26
C VAL A 117 -10.42 -3.57 -6.35
N LEU A 118 -9.28 -4.21 -6.66
CA LEU A 118 -9.24 -5.29 -7.66
C LEU A 118 -10.13 -6.47 -7.29
N LEU A 119 -10.12 -6.88 -6.02
CA LEU A 119 -10.98 -7.96 -5.53
C LEU A 119 -12.47 -7.62 -5.65
N LEU A 120 -12.85 -6.39 -5.28
CA LEU A 120 -14.23 -5.91 -5.39
C LEU A 120 -14.68 -5.82 -6.86
N THR A 121 -13.84 -5.30 -7.76
CA THR A 121 -14.13 -5.25 -9.19
C THR A 121 -14.26 -6.65 -9.77
N ALA A 122 -13.35 -7.58 -9.44
CA ALA A 122 -13.44 -8.97 -9.88
C ALA A 122 -14.75 -9.62 -9.40
N PHE A 123 -15.09 -9.48 -8.12
CA PHE A 123 -16.33 -10.01 -7.56
C PHE A 123 -17.58 -9.44 -8.26
N LEU A 124 -17.63 -8.12 -8.48
CA LEU A 124 -18.71 -7.47 -9.21
C LEU A 124 -18.82 -8.00 -10.64
N THR A 125 -17.70 -8.15 -11.35
CA THR A 125 -17.69 -8.67 -12.72
C THR A 125 -18.22 -10.10 -12.79
N ILE A 126 -17.91 -10.95 -11.81
CA ILE A 126 -18.42 -12.33 -11.73
C ILE A 126 -19.94 -12.34 -11.53
N ILE A 127 -20.46 -11.52 -10.62
CA ILE A 127 -21.91 -11.42 -10.38
C ILE A 127 -22.62 -10.94 -11.65
N LEU A 128 -22.10 -9.87 -12.28
CA LEU A 128 -22.67 -9.33 -13.52
C LEU A 128 -22.65 -10.38 -14.64
N MET A 129 -21.54 -11.09 -14.83
CA MET A 129 -21.44 -12.17 -15.82
C MET A 129 -22.45 -13.30 -15.54
N ARG A 130 -22.66 -13.65 -14.26
CA ARG A 130 -23.63 -14.68 -13.88
C ARG A 130 -25.06 -14.26 -14.20
N VAL A 131 -25.43 -13.01 -13.90
CA VAL A 131 -26.75 -12.46 -14.21
C VAL A 131 -26.95 -12.37 -15.71
N LEU A 132 -26.00 -11.79 -16.45
CA LEU A 132 -26.08 -11.66 -17.91
C LEU A 132 -26.20 -13.02 -18.60
N LYS A 133 -25.43 -14.02 -18.17
CA LYS A 133 -25.54 -15.37 -18.73
C LYS A 133 -26.91 -15.99 -18.44
N ASN A 134 -27.43 -15.81 -17.24
CA ASN A 134 -28.76 -16.29 -16.87
C ASN A 134 -29.86 -15.59 -17.67
N ASP A 135 -29.80 -14.27 -17.79
CA ASP A 135 -30.76 -13.49 -18.55
C ASP A 135 -30.70 -13.86 -20.03
N PHE A 136 -29.51 -13.96 -20.62
CA PHE A 136 -29.34 -14.35 -22.02
C PHE A 136 -29.89 -15.75 -22.30
N SER A 137 -29.64 -16.72 -21.42
CA SER A 137 -30.20 -18.08 -21.56
C SER A 137 -31.72 -18.06 -21.55
N ARG A 138 -32.33 -17.28 -20.64
CA ARG A 138 -33.78 -17.16 -20.54
C ARG A 138 -34.39 -16.49 -21.78
N TYR A 139 -33.73 -15.46 -22.32
CA TYR A 139 -34.23 -14.80 -23.53
C TYR A 139 -34.12 -15.70 -24.76
N MET A 140 -33.06 -16.50 -24.88
CA MET A 140 -32.97 -17.48 -25.98
C MET A 140 -34.03 -18.57 -25.88
N GLU A 141 -34.28 -19.10 -24.68
CA GLU A 141 -35.31 -20.12 -24.46
C GLU A 141 -36.72 -19.57 -24.74
N LEU A 142 -37.00 -18.34 -24.31
CA LEU A 142 -38.27 -17.67 -24.64
C LEU A 142 -38.41 -17.39 -26.15
N ASP A 143 -37.34 -16.98 -26.83
CA ASP A 143 -37.35 -16.73 -28.27
C ASP A 143 -37.64 -18.04 -29.04
N GLU A 144 -36.99 -19.14 -28.64
CA GLU A 144 -37.21 -20.48 -29.19
C GLU A 144 -38.65 -20.98 -28.95
N GLU A 145 -39.18 -20.85 -27.72
CA GLU A 145 -40.59 -21.17 -27.42
C GLU A 145 -41.57 -20.32 -28.25
N THR A 146 -41.31 -19.03 -28.41
CA THR A 146 -42.19 -18.16 -29.23
C THR A 146 -42.13 -18.49 -30.71
N MET A 147 -40.97 -18.90 -31.23
CA MET A 147 -40.82 -19.38 -32.61
C MET A 147 -41.58 -20.69 -32.82
N GLU A 148 -41.51 -21.64 -31.87
CA GLU A 148 -42.29 -22.88 -31.91
C GLU A 148 -43.81 -22.62 -31.82
N GLU A 149 -44.26 -21.70 -30.97
CA GLU A 149 -45.66 -21.28 -30.90
C GLU A 149 -46.14 -20.62 -32.21
N GLU A 150 -45.31 -19.80 -32.85
CA GLU A 150 -45.65 -19.16 -34.13
C GLU A 150 -45.84 -20.19 -35.26
N GLU A 151 -45.10 -21.30 -35.23
CA GLU A 151 -45.27 -22.42 -36.18
C GLU A 151 -46.50 -23.29 -35.88
N SER A 152 -46.98 -23.36 -34.63
CA SER A 152 -47.97 -24.36 -34.19
C SER A 152 -49.44 -23.93 -34.26
N GLY A 153 -49.76 -22.64 -34.07
CA GLY A 153 -51.13 -22.24 -33.73
C GLY A 153 -52.02 -21.77 -34.89
N TRP A 154 -52.13 -20.45 -35.06
CA TRP A 154 -53.23 -19.82 -35.80
C TRP A 154 -52.96 -19.64 -37.30
N LYS A 155 -51.68 -19.70 -37.70
CA LYS A 155 -51.21 -19.48 -39.08
C LYS A 155 -51.53 -20.67 -40.00
N LEU A 156 -51.47 -21.89 -39.46
CA LEU A 156 -51.91 -23.13 -40.14
C LEU A 156 -53.44 -23.16 -40.34
N ILE A 157 -54.20 -22.62 -39.38
CA ILE A 157 -55.68 -22.60 -39.40
C ILE A 157 -56.22 -21.62 -40.46
N HIS A 158 -55.51 -20.52 -40.74
CA HIS A 158 -55.92 -19.53 -41.75
C HIS A 158 -56.01 -20.14 -43.18
N GLY A 159 -55.25 -21.20 -43.48
CA GLY A 159 -55.33 -21.94 -44.75
C GLY A 159 -56.55 -22.86 -44.85
N ASP A 160 -57.13 -23.27 -43.72
CA ASP A 160 -58.27 -24.19 -43.67
C ASP A 160 -59.63 -23.50 -43.71
N VAL A 161 -59.70 -22.22 -43.33
CA VAL A 161 -60.94 -21.41 -43.33
C VAL A 161 -61.55 -21.25 -44.74
N PHE A 162 -60.76 -21.43 -45.80
CA PHE A 162 -61.21 -21.30 -47.18
C PHE A 162 -61.37 -22.64 -47.93
N ARG A 163 -61.30 -23.79 -47.23
CA ARG A 163 -61.52 -25.08 -47.90
C ARG A 163 -62.99 -25.26 -48.25
N PHE A 164 -63.24 -25.61 -49.50
CA PHE A 164 -64.57 -25.94 -49.98
C PHE A 164 -65.03 -27.26 -49.33
N PRO A 165 -66.20 -27.33 -48.68
CA PRO A 165 -66.67 -28.55 -48.03
C PRO A 165 -66.96 -29.64 -49.07
N GLU A 166 -66.61 -30.90 -48.77
CA GLU A 166 -66.72 -32.03 -49.69
C GLU A 166 -68.16 -32.31 -50.17
N ASN A 167 -69.17 -31.88 -49.41
CA ASN A 167 -70.58 -32.12 -49.72
C ASN A 167 -71.41 -30.82 -49.75
N SER A 168 -71.07 -29.89 -50.65
CA SER A 168 -71.80 -28.63 -50.84
C SER A 168 -73.25 -28.81 -51.34
N SER A 169 -73.54 -29.93 -52.00
CA SER A 169 -74.85 -30.21 -52.62
C SER A 169 -75.97 -30.53 -51.63
N LEU A 170 -75.64 -30.87 -50.37
CA LEU A 170 -76.64 -31.14 -49.32
C LEU A 170 -77.20 -29.87 -48.69
N PHE A 171 -76.56 -28.71 -48.90
CA PHE A 171 -76.94 -27.44 -48.29
C PHE A 171 -77.64 -26.46 -49.24
N CYS A 172 -77.93 -26.86 -50.48
CA CYS A 172 -78.77 -26.07 -51.39
C CYS A 172 -80.24 -26.54 -51.28
N ALA A 173 -81.06 -25.77 -50.59
CA ALA A 173 -82.51 -25.83 -50.75
C ALA A 173 -82.92 -25.09 -52.03
N CYS A 174 -83.84 -25.65 -52.81
CA CYS A 174 -84.50 -24.99 -53.94
C CYS A 174 -85.48 -23.92 -53.49
#